data_AF-A0A930LF76-F1
#
_entry.id   AF-A0A930LF76-F1
#
_cell.length_a   1.000
_cell.length_b   1.000
_cell.length_c   1.000
_cell.angle_alpha   90.00
_cell.angle_beta   90.00
_cell.angle_gamma   90.00
#
_symmetry.space_group_name_H-M   'P 1'
#
loop_
_entity.id
_entity.type
_entity.pdbx_description
1 polymer ?
#
loop_
_entity_poly.entity_id
_entity_poly.type
_entity_poly.pdbx_seq_one_letter_code
_entity_poly.pdbx_strand_id
1 'polypeptide(L)' 'MEDSIPDCDALYEYIVCNGPEVFTPLIRAEEDQEKRYFYYSLQDYSLQQKQRVIIADENFVV' A
#
# COMPACT_ATOMS: atom_id res chain seq x y z
N MET A 1 20.67 -9.46 8.76
CA MET A 1 20.15 -8.16 8.29
C MET A 1 19.26 -7.67 9.40
N GLU A 2 19.44 -6.43 9.82
CA GLU A 2 18.75 -5.86 10.99
C GLU A 2 17.24 -5.94 10.73
N ASP A 3 16.51 -6.67 11.57
CA ASP A 3 15.04 -6.71 11.60
C ASP A 3 14.53 -5.34 12.06
N SER A 4 14.71 -4.33 11.22
CA SER A 4 14.09 -3.03 11.40
C SER A 4 12.59 -3.22 11.25
N ILE A 5 11.90 -3.37 12.38
CA ILE A 5 10.44 -3.33 12.46
C ILE A 5 10.00 -2.11 11.65
N PRO A 6 9.20 -2.29 10.58
CA PRO A 6 8.77 -1.18 9.76
C PRO A 6 8.03 -0.16 10.62
N ASP A 7 8.42 1.10 10.53
CA ASP A 7 7.70 2.19 11.19
C ASP A 7 6.31 2.33 10.54
N CYS A 8 5.34 1.67 11.16
CA CYS A 8 3.97 1.57 10.66
C CYS A 8 3.24 2.91 10.67
N ASP A 9 3.67 3.86 11.49
CA ASP A 9 3.10 5.20 11.56
C ASP A 9 3.70 6.10 10.47
N ALA A 10 5.02 6.02 10.25
CA ALA A 10 5.64 6.68 9.09
C ALA A 10 5.11 6.13 7.75
N LEU A 11 4.89 4.81 7.66
CA LEU A 11 4.28 4.18 6.49
C LEU A 11 2.83 4.65 6.30
N TYR A 12 2.07 4.82 7.39
CA TYR A 12 0.72 5.35 7.32
C TYR A 12 0.70 6.78 6.80
N GLU A 13 1.52 7.67 7.39
CA GLU A 13 1.61 9.05 6.95
C GLU A 13 2.03 9.12 5.49
N TYR A 14 2.99 8.29 5.07
CA TYR A 14 3.42 8.21 3.68
C TYR A 14 2.28 7.78 2.75
N ILE A 15 1.53 6.73 3.09
CA ILE A 15 0.41 6.23 2.28
C ILE A 15 -0.78 7.20 2.31
N VAL A 16 -1.04 7.91 3.41
CA VAL A 16 -2.13 8.90 3.45
C VAL A 16 -1.77 10.13 2.63
N CYS A 17 -0.53 10.62 2.74
CA CYS A 17 -0.07 11.81 2.04
C CYS A 17 0.20 11.53 0.56
N ASN A 18 0.71 10.36 0.21
CA ASN A 18 1.19 10.02 -1.13
C ASN A 18 0.43 8.86 -1.78
N GLY A 19 -0.55 8.25 -1.10
CA GLY A 19 -1.32 7.11 -1.61
C GLY A 19 -1.94 7.35 -2.98
N PRO A 20 -2.55 8.52 -3.26
CA PRO A 20 -2.97 8.83 -4.62
C PRO A 20 -1.82 8.79 -5.63
N GLU A 21 -0.62 9.26 -5.29
CA GLU A 21 0.54 9.25 -6.19
C GLU A 21 1.12 7.85 -6.40
N VAL A 22 0.99 6.96 -5.41
CA VAL A 22 1.44 5.55 -5.50
C VAL A 22 0.42 4.68 -6.24
N PHE A 23 -0.86 4.74 -5.86
CA PHE A 23 -1.89 3.83 -6.37
C PHE A 23 -2.53 4.30 -7.67
N THR A 24 -2.69 5.61 -7.91
CA THR A 24 -3.36 6.12 -9.13
C THR A 24 -2.65 5.71 -10.42
N PRO A 25 -1.31 5.75 -10.53
CA PRO A 25 -0.62 5.26 -11.72
C PRO A 25 -0.84 3.76 -11.95
N LEU A 26 -0.76 2.94 -10.88
CA LEU A 26 -0.98 1.49 -10.94
C LEU A 26 -2.40 1.16 -11.40
N ILE A 27 -3.40 1.84 -10.81
CA ILE A 27 -4.81 1.68 -11.16
C ILE A 27 -5.10 2.09 -12.61
N ARG A 28 -4.50 3.19 -13.08
CA ARG A 28 -4.71 3.70 -14.44
C ARG A 28 -4.01 2.88 -15.52
N ALA A 29 -2.85 2.31 -15.20
CA ALA A 29 -2.10 1.46 -16.11
C ALA A 29 -2.67 0.05 -16.23
N GLU A 30 -3.47 -0.40 -15.25
CA GLU A 30 -4.02 -1.75 -15.24
C GLU A 30 -5.24 -1.89 -16.15
N GLU A 31 -5.10 -2.63 -17.24
CA GLU A 31 -6.16 -2.90 -18.21
C GLU A 31 -7.12 -4.00 -17.75
N ASP A 32 -6.63 -4.93 -16.92
CA ASP A 32 -7.45 -6.00 -16.34
C ASP A 32 -8.35 -5.46 -15.23
N GLN A 33 -9.66 -5.65 -15.39
CA GLN A 33 -10.63 -5.10 -14.46
C GLN A 33 -10.54 -5.73 -13.05
N GLU A 34 -10.25 -7.01 -12.95
CA GLU A 34 -10.13 -7.72 -11.67
C GLU A 34 -8.90 -7.26 -10.91
N LYS A 35 -7.76 -7.13 -11.59
CA LYS A 35 -6.54 -6.56 -11.01
C LYS A 35 -6.69 -5.09 -10.63
N ARG A 36 -7.46 -4.32 -11.40
CA ARG A 36 -7.76 -2.92 -11.06
C ARG A 36 -8.54 -2.83 -9.75
N TYR A 37 -9.52 -3.72 -9.53
CA TYR A 37 -10.23 -3.81 -8.26
C TYR A 37 -9.34 -4.26 -7.10
N PHE A 38 -8.36 -5.13 -7.37
CA PHE A 38 -7.34 -5.48 -6.38
C PHE A 38 -6.55 -4.23 -5.93
N TYR A 39 -6.10 -3.37 -6.85
CA TYR A 39 -5.39 -2.14 -6.47
C TYR A 39 -6.25 -1.14 -5.69
N TYR A 40 -7.53 -0.98 -6.05
CA TYR A 40 -8.46 -0.18 -5.24
C TYR A 40 -8.61 -0.75 -3.83
N SER A 41 -8.80 -2.06 -3.72
CA SER A 41 -8.93 -2.73 -2.43
C SER A 41 -7.65 -2.60 -1.61
N LEU A 42 -6.48 -2.71 -2.24
CA LEU A 42 -5.18 -2.55 -1.59
C LEU A 42 -4.96 -1.11 -1.09
N GLN A 43 -5.37 -0.11 -1.87
CA GLN A 43 -5.37 1.29 -1.45
C GLN A 43 -6.23 1.49 -0.20
N ASP A 44 -7.47 1.00 -0.19
CA ASP A 44 -8.37 1.11 0.97
C ASP A 44 -7.87 0.31 2.19
N TYR A 45 -7.32 -0.88 1.96
CA TYR A 45 -6.73 -1.77 2.97
C TYR A 45 -5.53 -1.10 3.66
N SER A 46 -4.68 -0.42 2.87
CA SER A 46 -3.48 0.27 3.36
C SER A 46 -3.75 1.43 4.32
N LEU A 47 -4.96 1.98 4.31
CA LEU A 47 -5.39 3.05 5.22
C LEU A 47 -5.75 2.53 6.63
N GLN A 48 -5.89 1.21 6.83
CA GLN A 48 -6.30 0.62 8.11
C GLN A 48 -5.09 0.22 8.98
N GLN A 49 -5.08 0.63 10.26
CA GLN A 49 -3.90 0.49 11.14
C GLN A 49 -3.39 -0.93 11.37
N LYS A 50 -4.29 -1.91 11.51
CA LYS A 50 -3.91 -3.31 11.72
C LYS A 50 -3.32 -3.97 10.48
N GLN A 51 -3.59 -3.40 9.31
CA GLN A 51 -3.28 -3.97 8.00
C GLN A 51 -1.95 -3.46 7.44
N ARG A 52 -1.45 -2.35 7.98
CA ARG A 52 -0.13 -1.77 7.69
C ARG A 52 1.04 -2.67 8.08
N VAL A 53 0.91 -3.38 9.20
CA VAL A 53 1.91 -4.37 9.66
C VAL A 53 2.08 -5.46 8.60
N ILE A 54 0.98 -5.94 8.01
CA ILE A 54 1.02 -7.01 7.00
C ILE A 54 1.63 -6.52 5.69
N ILE A 55 1.25 -5.33 5.20
CA ILE A 55 1.85 -4.75 3.97
C ILE A 55 3.36 -4.55 4.14
N ALA A 56 3.78 -4.07 5.31
CA ALA A 56 5.17 -3.82 5.60
C ALA A 56 5.99 -5.10 5.80
N ASP A 57 5.38 -6.15 6.35
CA ASP A 57 5.99 -7.48 6.53
C ASP A 57 6.11 -8.23 5.19
N GLU A 58 5.13 -8.07 4.29
CA GLU A 58 5.10 -8.75 2.99
C GLU A 58 5.92 -8.05 1.88
N ASN A 59 6.64 -6.95 2.17
CA ASN A 59 7.45 -6.21 1.17
C ASN A 59 6.67 -5.83 -0.10
N PHE A 60 5.37 -5.52 0.03
CA PHE A 60 4.51 -5.21 -1.12
C PHE A 60 4.86 -3.90 -1.84
N VAL A 61 5.73 -3.08 -1.24
CA VAL A 61 6.22 -1.82 -1.79
C VAL A 61 7.74 -1.94 -1.97
N VAL A 62 8.16 -2.25 -3.19
CA VAL A 62 9.55 -2.15 -3.66
C VAL A 62 9.61 -1.16 -4.81
#